data_AF-A0A448WQH4-F1
#
_entry.id   AF-A0A448WQH4-F1
#
_cell.length_a   1.000
_cell.length_b   1.000
_cell.length_c   1.000
_cell.angle_alpha   90.00
_cell.angle_beta   90.00
_cell.angle_gamma   90.00
#
_symmetry.space_group_name_H-M   'P 1'
#
loop_
_entity.id
_entity.type
_entity.pdbx_description
1 polymer ?
#
loop_
_entity_poly.entity_id
_entity_poly.type
_entity_poly.pdbx_seq_one_letter_code
_entity_poly.pdbx_strand_id
1 'polypeptide(L)'
;MSAGVGRTGTYICIESLIRQLNKEHVVNIRGFLEHIRQQRMKLVQTEQQYAFIHDALREYLICPINEIPIDRLPMFIKYMLGIDPCGCPRTLKQFEEL
;
A
#
# COMPACT_ATOMS: atom_id res chain seq x y z
N MET A 1 -16.30 4.56 -21.86
CA MET A 1 -16.98 3.57 -20.99
C MET A 1 -15.93 2.80 -20.20
N SER A 2 -15.89 2.95 -18.87
CA SER A 2 -14.94 2.23 -18.02
C SER A 2 -15.54 0.87 -17.66
N ALA A 3 -15.30 -0.14 -18.48
CA ALA A 3 -15.57 -1.52 -18.08
C ALA A 3 -14.85 -1.76 -16.75
N GLY A 4 -15.60 -2.07 -15.68
CA GLY A 4 -15.15 -2.16 -14.28
C GLY A 4 -14.13 -3.27 -13.99
N VAL A 5 -13.30 -3.63 -14.97
CA VAL A 5 -12.32 -4.72 -14.92
C VAL A 5 -10.93 -4.18 -14.57
N GLY A 6 -10.60 -2.93 -14.97
CA GLY A 6 -9.29 -2.32 -14.73
C GLY A 6 -9.11 -1.86 -13.27
N ARG A 7 -9.98 -0.97 -12.79
CA ARG A 7 -9.85 -0.37 -11.43
C ARG A 7 -10.21 -1.35 -10.31
N THR A 8 -11.35 -2.04 -10.43
CA THR A 8 -11.78 -3.03 -9.44
C THR A 8 -10.86 -4.26 -9.41
N GLY A 9 -10.40 -4.72 -10.57
CA GLY A 9 -9.43 -5.83 -10.64
C GLY A 9 -8.09 -5.46 -9.99
N THR A 10 -7.60 -4.25 -10.23
CA THR A 10 -6.36 -3.76 -9.62
C THR A 10 -6.50 -3.63 -8.10
N TYR A 11 -7.62 -3.09 -7.60
CA TYR A 11 -7.89 -3.00 -6.16
C TYR A 11 -7.92 -4.38 -5.48
N ILE A 12 -8.66 -5.35 -6.04
CA ILE A 12 -8.74 -6.71 -5.49
C ILE A 12 -7.36 -7.39 -5.48
N CYS A 13 -6.55 -7.17 -6.52
CA CYS A 13 -5.16 -7.65 -6.55
C CYS A 13 -4.33 -7.08 -5.40
N ILE A 14 -4.33 -5.76 -5.23
CA ILE A 14 -3.54 -5.08 -4.20
C ILE A 14 -3.97 -5.56 -2.80
N GLU A 15 -5.28 -5.62 -2.53
CA GLU A 15 -5.79 -6.10 -1.25
C GLU A 15 -5.36 -7.55 -0.95
N SER A 16 -5.43 -8.42 -1.95
CA SER A 16 -5.04 -9.82 -1.81
C SER A 16 -3.53 -9.97 -1.57
N LEU A 17 -2.72 -9.16 -2.27
CA LEU A 17 -1.27 -9.12 -2.10
C LEU A 17 -0.87 -8.59 -0.73
N ILE A 18 -1.55 -7.56 -0.21
CA ILE A 18 -1.36 -7.05 1.15
C ILE A 18 -1.68 -8.14 2.20
N ARG A 19 -2.80 -8.86 2.03
CA ARG A 19 -3.17 -9.98 2.93
C ARG A 19 -2.11 -11.09 2.92
N GLN A 20 -1.59 -11.45 1.75
CA GLN A 20 -0.51 -12.42 1.63
C GLN A 20 0.76 -11.92 2.34
N LEU A 21 1.15 -10.69 2.06
CA LEU A 21 2.33 -10.06 2.64
C LEU A 21 2.25 -10.00 4.18
N ASN A 22 1.09 -9.64 4.75
CA ASN A 22 0.88 -9.63 6.20
C ASN A 22 0.95 -11.02 6.85
N LYS A 23 0.62 -12.09 6.11
CA LYS A 23 0.59 -13.46 6.62
C LYS A 23 1.91 -14.21 6.43
N GLU A 24 2.55 -14.03 5.26
CA GLU A 24 3.68 -14.82 4.81
C GLU A 24 5.00 -14.03 4.85
N HIS A 25 4.94 -12.70 5.05
CA HIS A 25 6.08 -11.77 4.98
C HIS A 25 6.88 -11.85 3.67
N VAL A 26 6.27 -12.41 2.63
CA VAL A 26 6.81 -12.52 1.27
C VAL A 26 5.67 -12.33 0.29
N VAL A 27 5.97 -11.76 -0.88
CA VAL A 27 5.00 -11.61 -1.96
C VAL A 27 5.67 -11.85 -3.32
N ASN A 28 5.02 -12.65 -4.17
CA ASN A 28 5.42 -12.86 -5.57
C ASN A 28 4.32 -12.35 -6.50
N ILE A 29 4.41 -11.07 -6.88
CA ILE A 29 3.38 -10.37 -7.64
C ILE A 29 3.12 -11.06 -9.00
N ARG A 30 4.17 -11.51 -9.69
CA ARG A 30 4.03 -12.22 -10.97
C ARG A 30 3.29 -13.55 -10.81
N GLY A 31 3.72 -14.38 -9.86
CA GLY A 31 3.08 -15.68 -9.61
C GLY A 31 1.64 -15.53 -9.13
N PHE A 32 1.35 -14.51 -8.33
CA PHE A 32 0.00 -14.16 -7.91
C PHE A 32 -0.87 -13.77 -9.11
N LEU A 33 -0.37 -12.91 -10.01
CA LEU A 33 -1.11 -12.50 -11.21
C LEU A 33 -1.38 -13.65 -12.17
N GLU A 34 -0.41 -14.56 -12.35
CA GLU A 34 -0.59 -15.78 -13.13
C GLU A 34 -1.72 -16.65 -12.55
N HIS A 35 -1.74 -16.83 -11.22
CA HIS A 35 -2.78 -17.59 -10.52
C HIS A 35 -4.17 -16.95 -10.65
N ILE A 36 -4.33 -15.66 -10.34
CA ILE A 36 -5.64 -15.00 -10.35
C ILE A 36 -6.21 -14.84 -11.77
N ARG A 37 -5.36 -14.73 -12.79
CA ARG A 37 -5.81 -14.70 -14.20
C ARG A 37 -6.45 -16.01 -14.66
N GLN A 38 -6.14 -17.14 -14.00
CA GLN A 38 -6.84 -18.41 -14.23
C GLN A 38 -8.28 -18.37 -13.72
N GLN A 39 -8.55 -17.62 -12.64
CA GLN A 39 -9.88 -17.49 -12.06
C GLN A 39 -10.70 -16.34 -12.67
N ARG A 40 -10.05 -15.26 -13.10
CA ARG A 40 -10.71 -14.09 -13.67
C ARG A 40 -9.88 -13.47 -14.79
N MET A 41 -10.30 -13.72 -16.03
CA MET A 41 -9.58 -13.29 -17.22
C MET A 41 -9.52 -11.75 -17.30
N LYS A 42 -8.41 -11.21 -17.80
CA LYS A 42 -8.15 -9.78 -18.05
C LYS A 42 -7.91 -8.88 -16.82
N LEU A 43 -7.44 -9.43 -15.70
CA LEU A 43 -6.85 -8.61 -14.63
C LEU A 43 -5.46 -8.10 -15.03
N VAL A 44 -5.24 -6.79 -14.83
CA VAL A 44 -3.98 -6.07 -15.12
C VAL A 44 -3.59 -6.20 -16.59
N GLN A 45 -4.08 -5.30 -17.43
CA GLN A 45 -3.94 -5.38 -18.90
C GLN A 45 -2.81 -4.52 -19.46
N THR A 46 -2.27 -3.61 -18.65
CA THR A 46 -1.22 -2.68 -19.09
C THR A 46 -0.03 -2.75 -18.14
N GLU A 47 1.15 -2.43 -18.69
CA GLU A 47 2.38 -2.30 -17.91
C GLU A 47 2.22 -1.28 -16.78
N GLN A 48 1.51 -0.18 -17.04
CA GLN A 48 1.21 0.86 -16.04
C GLN A 48 0.42 0.30 -14.84
N GLN A 49 -0.55 -0.59 -15.07
CA GLN A 49 -1.28 -1.24 -13.96
C GLN A 49 -0.38 -2.20 -13.18
N TYR A 50 0.55 -2.87 -13.87
CA TYR A 50 1.52 -3.74 -13.21
C TYR A 50 2.49 -2.91 -12.34
N ALA A 51 3.06 -1.83 -12.88
CA ALA A 51 3.90 -0.90 -12.14
C ALA A 51 3.17 -0.32 -10.92
N PHE A 52 1.92 0.12 -11.09
CA PHE A 52 1.10 0.65 -10.00
C PHE A 52 0.90 -0.34 -8.84
N ILE A 53 0.82 -1.65 -9.11
CA ILE A 53 0.73 -2.66 -8.04
C ILE A 53 2.03 -2.71 -7.23
N HIS A 54 3.19 -2.63 -7.89
CA HIS A 54 4.49 -2.57 -7.20
C HIS A 54 4.61 -1.31 -6.35
N ASP A 55 4.22 -0.15 -6.90
CA ASP A 55 4.27 1.12 -6.20
C ASP A 55 3.34 1.12 -4.98
N ALA A 56 2.10 0.67 -5.12
CA ALA A 56 1.15 0.59 -4.02
C ALA A 56 1.61 -0.35 -2.90
N LEU A 57 2.23 -1.49 -3.23
CA LEU A 57 2.78 -2.41 -2.23
C LEU A 57 4.01 -1.84 -1.54
N ARG A 58 4.87 -1.13 -2.27
CA ARG A 58 6.00 -0.41 -1.69
C ARG A 58 5.52 0.65 -0.71
N GLU A 59 4.53 1.46 -1.10
CA GLU A 59 3.99 2.52 -0.25
C GLU A 59 3.36 1.94 1.03
N TYR A 60 2.62 0.83 0.91
CA TYR A 60 2.07 0.11 2.07
C TYR A 60 3.17 -0.38 3.04
N LEU A 61 4.33 -0.80 2.52
CA LEU A 61 5.46 -1.23 3.34
C LEU A 61 6.18 -0.06 4.04
N ILE A 62 6.26 1.10 3.39
CA ILE A 62 6.92 2.30 3.94
C ILE A 62 6.02 3.00 4.96
N CYS A 63 4.68 2.95 4.78
CA CYS A 63 3.71 3.60 5.65
C CYS A 63 2.84 2.58 6.43
N PRO A 64 3.38 1.95 7.49
CA PRO A 64 2.67 0.97 8.30
C PRO A 64 1.65 1.58 9.29
N ILE A 65 1.49 2.91 9.31
CA ILE A 65 0.55 3.60 10.21
C ILE A 65 -0.60 4.15 9.37
N ASN A 66 -1.59 3.30 9.15
CA ASN A 66 -2.73 3.56 8.27
C ASN A 66 -3.96 4.04 9.07
N GLU A 67 -4.02 3.68 10.36
CA GLU A 67 -5.13 3.99 11.25
C GLU A 67 -4.61 4.26 12.66
N ILE A 68 -5.05 5.37 13.23
CA ILE A 68 -4.72 5.76 14.61
C ILE A 68 -6.03 5.82 15.37
N PRO A 69 -6.25 4.95 16.37
CA PRO A 69 -7.40 5.05 17.25
C PRO A 69 -7.47 6.44 17.90
N ILE A 70 -8.68 7.00 18.02
CA ILE A 70 -8.88 8.36 18.56
C ILE A 70 -8.22 8.51 19.94
N ASP A 71 -8.27 7.47 20.77
CA ASP A 71 -7.64 7.44 22.10
C ASP A 71 -6.12 7.63 22.06
N ARG A 72 -5.47 7.22 20.96
CA ARG A 72 -4.03 7.34 20.74
C ARG A 72 -3.66 8.57 19.92
N LEU A 73 -4.63 9.27 19.34
CA LEU A 73 -4.41 10.45 18.52
C LEU A 73 -3.67 11.58 19.27
N PRO A 74 -3.98 11.93 20.53
CA PRO A 74 -3.25 12.97 21.25
C PRO A 74 -1.77 12.61 21.49
N MET A 75 -1.48 11.34 21.81
CA MET A 75 -0.10 10.85 21.95
C MET A 75 0.62 10.85 20.61
N PHE A 76 -0.04 10.43 19.55
CA PHE A 76 0.52 10.43 18.20
C PHE A 76 0.85 11.85 17.75
N ILE A 77 -0.06 12.82 17.92
CA ILE A 77 0.17 14.24 17.62
C ILE A 77 1.36 14.76 18.44
N LYS A 78 1.43 14.43 19.73
CA LYS A 78 2.55 14.84 20.58
C LYS A 78 3.89 14.21 20.17
N TYR A 79 3.88 12.96 19.72
CA TYR A 79 5.05 12.25 19.20
C TYR A 79 5.50 12.83 17.84
N MET A 80 4.54 13.18 16.97
CA MET A 80 4.78 13.76 15.65
C MET A 80 5.27 15.21 15.72
N LEU A 81 4.75 15.99 16.68
CA LEU A 81 5.20 17.36 16.99
C LEU A 81 6.44 17.37 17.90
N GLY A 82 6.81 16.23 18.47
CA GLY A 82 8.02 16.06 19.25
C GLY A 82 9.24 16.20 18.35
N ILE A 83 10.16 17.08 18.73
CA ILE A 83 11.43 17.28 18.03
C ILE A 83 12.28 16.01 18.24
N ASP A 84 12.71 15.37 17.14
CA ASP A 84 13.68 14.27 17.22
C ASP A 84 14.97 14.75 17.91
N PRO A 85 15.79 13.86 18.51
CA PRO A 85 17.12 14.25 19.03
C PRO A 85 18.04 14.90 17.97
N CYS A 86 17.65 14.83 16.70
CA CYS A 86 18.30 15.45 15.55
C CYS A 86 17.81 16.88 15.21
N GLY A 87 16.80 17.41 15.91
CA GLY A 87 16.29 18.78 15.69
C GLY A 87 15.25 18.96 14.58
N CYS A 88 14.87 17.91 13.84
CA CYS A 88 13.85 18.00 12.79
C CYS A 88 12.46 17.56 13.31
N PRO A 89 11.39 18.32 13.01
CA PRO A 89 10.02 17.84 13.14
C PRO A 89 9.81 16.60 12.25
N ARG A 90 9.36 15.49 12.82
CA ARG A 90 9.14 14.23 12.09
C ARG A 90 8.04 14.35 11.02
N THR A 91 7.16 15.34 11.14
CA THR A 91 6.18 15.75 10.13
C THR A 91 6.80 16.14 8.79
N LEU A 92 8.01 16.70 8.75
CA LEU A 92 8.68 17.04 7.49
C LEU A 92 9.14 15.79 6.73
N LYS A 93 9.57 14.73 7.42
CA LYS A 93 9.95 13.48 6.76
C LYS A 93 8.76 12.79 6.09
N GLN A 94 7.60 12.77 6.74
CA GLN A 94 6.38 12.24 6.12
C GLN A 94 5.84 13.12 4.99
N PHE A 95 6.13 14.43 4.99
CA PHE A 95 5.80 15.33 3.88
C PHE A 95 6.77 15.20 2.70
N GLU A 96 8.05 14.89 2.93
CA GLU A 96 9.04 14.63 1.86
C GLU A 96 8.87 13.25 1.20
N GLU A 97 8.20 12.30 1.87
CA GLU A 97 7.87 10.97 1.35
C GLU A 97 6.50 10.92 0.62
N LEU A 98 5.77 12.04 0.57
CA LEU A 98 4.55 12.26 -0.23
C LEU A 98 4.89 12.82 -1.62
#